data_AF-A0A3D1KC18-F1
#
_entry.id   AF-A0A3D1KC18-F1
#
_cell.length_a   1.000
_cell.length_b   1.000
_cell.length_c   1.000
_cell.angle_alpha   90.00
_cell.angle_beta   90.00
_cell.angle_gamma   90.00
#
_symmetry.space_group_name_H-M   'P 1'
#
loop_
_entity.id
_entity.type
_entity.pdbx_description
1 polymer ?
#
loop_
_entity_poly.entity_id
_entity_poly.type
_entity_poly.pdbx_seq_one_letter_code
_entity_poly.pdbx_strand_id
1 'polypeptide(L)'
;MEAFIMNTRIAVRFVLAVAVIMIGIVAFNSLAADDAKGTELSKALAKVKMFAGLTGAERESLKSAAMLRKAKAGELIIGNGKMLDRMYFILDGQIEVWMKGKCIETATGQSLVGEFEYLEKGPTTAEVRVSKDVELIEMNYVALTTLMEKQPRIGYVLMREIAKSEIQRILANNPK
;
A
#
# COMPACT_ATOMS: atom_id res chain seq x y z
N MET A 1 -40.24 -49.74 4.42
CA MET A 1 -38.79 -49.47 4.57
C MET A 1 -38.24 -48.62 3.43
N GLU A 2 -38.73 -48.76 2.19
CA GLU A 2 -38.21 -48.01 1.02
C GLU A 2 -38.48 -46.49 1.04
N ALA A 3 -39.64 -46.04 1.53
CA ALA A 3 -39.98 -44.61 1.58
C ALA A 3 -39.05 -43.78 2.48
N PHE A 4 -38.54 -44.38 3.57
CA PHE A 4 -37.61 -43.72 4.51
C PHE A 4 -36.22 -43.52 3.89
N ILE A 5 -35.76 -44.49 3.10
CA ILE A 5 -34.48 -44.43 2.36
C ILE A 5 -34.57 -43.39 1.23
N MET A 6 -35.72 -43.28 0.56
CA MET A 6 -35.94 -42.32 -0.52
C MET A 6 -35.91 -40.86 -0.02
N ASN A 7 -36.55 -40.58 1.13
CA ASN A 7 -36.60 -39.22 1.70
C ASN A 7 -35.22 -38.73 2.18
N THR A 8 -34.43 -39.64 2.75
CA THR A 8 -33.05 -39.35 3.20
C THR A 8 -32.14 -38.98 2.02
N ARG A 9 -32.27 -39.66 0.88
CA ARG A 9 -31.45 -39.38 -0.32
C ARG A 9 -31.79 -38.03 -0.96
N ILE A 10 -33.06 -37.62 -0.91
CA ILE A 10 -33.51 -36.31 -1.41
C ILE A 10 -32.98 -35.19 -0.51
N ALA A 11 -33.11 -35.34 0.82
CA ALA A 11 -32.61 -34.37 1.78
C ALA A 11 -31.07 -34.15 1.66
N VAL A 12 -30.30 -35.23 1.53
CA VAL A 12 -28.83 -35.15 1.36
C VAL A 12 -28.46 -34.43 0.06
N ARG A 13 -29.16 -34.70 -1.05
CA ARG A 13 -28.94 -33.99 -2.32
C ARG A 13 -29.30 -32.50 -2.23
N PHE A 14 -30.36 -32.16 -1.51
CA PHE A 14 -30.76 -30.77 -1.29
C PHE A 14 -29.72 -30.00 -0.46
N VAL A 15 -29.22 -30.60 0.62
CA VAL A 15 -28.16 -30.02 1.46
C VAL A 15 -26.87 -29.82 0.66
N LEU A 16 -26.47 -30.80 -0.15
CA LEU A 16 -25.32 -30.69 -1.04
C LEU A 16 -25.49 -29.58 -2.08
N ALA A 17 -26.68 -29.44 -2.69
CA ALA A 17 -26.95 -28.39 -3.67
C ALA A 17 -26.86 -26.99 -3.05
N VAL A 18 -27.43 -26.79 -1.84
CA VAL A 18 -27.35 -25.53 -1.11
C VAL A 18 -25.91 -25.20 -0.70
N ALA A 19 -25.13 -26.20 -0.25
CA ALA A 19 -23.73 -26.01 0.11
C ALA A 19 -22.88 -25.58 -1.10
N VAL A 20 -23.09 -26.18 -2.29
CA VAL A 20 -22.37 -25.80 -3.52
C VAL A 20 -22.71 -24.37 -3.95
N ILE A 21 -23.97 -23.96 -3.86
CA ILE A 21 -24.41 -22.58 -4.17
C ILE A 21 -23.76 -21.60 -3.18
N MET A 22 -23.75 -21.90 -1.88
CA MET A 22 -23.13 -21.06 -0.86
C MET A 22 -21.62 -20.91 -1.05
N ILE A 23 -20.91 -22.01 -1.35
CA ILE A 23 -19.48 -21.96 -1.68
C ILE A 23 -19.25 -21.14 -2.95
N GLY A 24 -20.09 -21.31 -3.97
CA GLY A 24 -20.03 -20.54 -5.21
C GLY A 24 -20.21 -19.04 -4.99
N ILE A 25 -21.18 -18.62 -4.16
CA ILE A 25 -21.43 -17.21 -3.82
C ILE A 25 -20.25 -16.62 -3.03
N VAL A 26 -19.73 -17.34 -2.04
CA VAL A 26 -18.58 -16.88 -1.25
C VAL A 26 -17.33 -16.74 -2.13
N ALA A 27 -17.05 -17.73 -2.98
CA ALA A 27 -15.93 -17.67 -3.91
C ALA A 27 -16.07 -16.54 -4.93
N PHE A 28 -17.28 -16.34 -5.47
CA PHE A 28 -17.57 -15.25 -6.41
C PHE A 28 -17.41 -13.87 -5.78
N ASN A 29 -17.92 -13.67 -4.56
CA ASN A 29 -17.76 -12.41 -3.82
C ASN A 29 -16.29 -12.12 -3.47
N SER A 30 -15.51 -13.15 -3.13
CA SER A 30 -14.08 -13.00 -2.85
C SER A 30 -13.30 -12.59 -4.11
N LEU A 31 -13.61 -13.20 -5.26
CA LEU A 31 -12.99 -12.84 -6.54
C LEU A 31 -13.30 -11.38 -6.91
N ALA A 32 -14.58 -11.00 -6.84
CA ALA A 32 -15.01 -9.63 -7.15
C ALA A 32 -14.40 -8.58 -6.21
N ALA A 33 -14.21 -8.92 -4.93
CA ALA A 33 -13.57 -8.03 -3.96
C ALA A 33 -12.07 -7.85 -4.21
N ASP A 34 -11.36 -8.91 -4.62
CA ASP A 34 -9.94 -8.84 -4.98
C ASP A 34 -9.72 -8.06 -6.29
N ASP A 35 -10.59 -8.25 -7.28
CA ASP A 35 -10.55 -7.48 -8.54
C ASP A 35 -10.85 -5.99 -8.30
N ALA A 36 -11.82 -5.68 -7.43
CA ALA A 36 -12.12 -4.29 -7.04
C ALA A 36 -10.96 -3.64 -6.30
N LYS A 37 -10.35 -4.33 -5.33
CA LYS A 37 -9.16 -3.83 -4.61
C LYS A 37 -7.97 -3.63 -5.55
N GLY A 38 -7.73 -4.57 -6.47
CA GLY A 38 -6.69 -4.46 -7.47
C GLY A 38 -6.90 -3.25 -8.38
N THR A 39 -8.14 -3.00 -8.80
CA THR A 39 -8.52 -1.85 -9.63
C THR A 39 -8.30 -0.52 -8.90
N GLU A 40 -8.68 -0.43 -7.62
CA GLU A 40 -8.47 0.79 -6.83
C GLU A 40 -6.98 1.06 -6.57
N LEU A 41 -6.17 0.02 -6.33
CA LEU A 41 -4.73 0.16 -6.22
C LEU A 41 -4.10 0.63 -7.54
N SER A 42 -4.49 0.10 -8.70
CA SER A 42 -3.98 0.56 -10.00
C SER A 42 -4.30 2.04 -10.24
N LYS A 43 -5.52 2.49 -9.88
CA LYS A 43 -5.89 3.91 -9.93
C LYS A 43 -5.06 4.76 -8.98
N ALA A 44 -4.83 4.28 -7.75
CA ALA A 44 -4.02 4.98 -6.75
C ALA A 44 -2.57 5.15 -7.21
N LEU A 45 -1.95 4.07 -7.69
CA LEU A 45 -0.59 4.09 -8.25
C LEU A 45 -0.50 5.07 -9.43
N ALA A 46 -1.55 5.19 -10.25
CA ALA A 46 -1.55 6.12 -11.38
C ALA A 46 -1.60 7.60 -10.97
N LYS A 47 -2.02 7.92 -9.74
CA LYS A 47 -2.06 9.29 -9.20
C LYS A 47 -0.73 9.73 -8.59
N VAL A 48 0.18 8.80 -8.28
CA VAL A 48 1.46 9.12 -7.64
C VAL A 48 2.42 9.73 -8.67
N LYS A 49 2.77 11.01 -8.49
CA LYS A 49 3.68 11.76 -9.36
C LYS A 49 5.05 11.09 -9.50
N MET A 50 5.55 10.46 -8.43
CA MET A 50 6.81 9.72 -8.43
C MET A 50 6.81 8.53 -9.41
N PHE A 51 5.63 8.03 -9.80
CA PHE A 51 5.46 6.94 -10.76
C PHE A 51 5.10 7.42 -12.18
N ALA A 52 5.20 8.72 -12.46
CA ALA A 52 4.85 9.30 -13.76
C ALA A 52 5.79 8.82 -14.89
N GLY A 53 7.04 8.50 -14.59
CA GLY A 53 8.02 8.00 -15.56
C GLY A 53 7.92 6.49 -15.87
N LEU A 54 7.03 5.76 -15.19
CA LEU A 54 6.79 4.34 -15.41
C LEU A 54 5.76 4.12 -16.52
N THR A 55 5.92 3.03 -17.28
CA THR A 55 4.88 2.60 -18.22
C THR A 55 3.69 2.03 -17.46
N GLY A 56 2.54 1.87 -18.13
CA GLY A 56 1.37 1.22 -17.52
C GLY A 56 1.69 -0.18 -16.99
N ALA A 57 2.43 -0.99 -17.76
CA ALA A 57 2.81 -2.34 -17.35
C ALA A 57 3.76 -2.38 -16.13
N GLU A 58 4.70 -1.43 -16.04
CA GLU A 58 5.59 -1.33 -14.87
C GLU A 58 4.88 -0.82 -13.64
N ARG A 59 3.97 0.14 -13.81
CA ARG A 59 3.14 0.60 -12.71
C ARG A 59 2.25 -0.54 -12.20
N GLU A 60 1.75 -1.38 -13.09
CA GLU A 60 0.98 -2.56 -12.72
C GLU A 60 1.82 -3.59 -11.96
N SER A 61 3.11 -3.74 -12.29
CA SER A 61 4.00 -4.65 -11.56
C SER A 61 4.30 -4.18 -10.13
N LEU A 62 4.21 -2.88 -9.84
CA LEU A 62 4.33 -2.33 -8.47
C LEU A 62 3.30 -2.90 -7.50
N LYS A 63 2.13 -3.35 -7.97
CA LYS A 63 1.11 -3.98 -7.10
C LYS A 63 1.65 -5.16 -6.31
N SER A 64 2.66 -5.87 -6.83
CA SER A 64 3.31 -6.98 -6.13
C SER A 64 4.01 -6.58 -4.82
N ALA A 65 4.31 -5.29 -4.65
CA ALA A 65 4.95 -4.74 -3.47
C ALA A 65 4.08 -3.70 -2.74
N ALA A 66 2.87 -3.43 -3.22
CA ALA A 66 2.06 -2.29 -2.79
C ALA A 66 0.70 -2.69 -2.22
N MET A 67 0.24 -1.94 -1.22
CA MET A 67 -1.11 -2.06 -0.66
C MET A 67 -1.71 -0.69 -0.42
N LEU A 68 -2.99 -0.51 -0.77
CA LEU A 68 -3.74 0.68 -0.42
C LEU A 68 -4.23 0.58 1.04
N ARG A 69 -3.95 1.60 1.85
CA ARG A 69 -4.39 1.69 3.25
C ARG A 69 -4.95 3.07 3.55
N LYS A 70 -5.90 3.11 4.48
CA LYS A 70 -6.38 4.34 5.12
C LYS A 70 -5.89 4.39 6.56
N ALA A 71 -5.47 5.55 7.01
CA ALA A 71 -5.06 5.78 8.39
C ALA A 71 -5.81 7.00 8.97
N LYS A 72 -6.10 6.97 10.26
CA LYS A 72 -6.95 7.96 10.93
C LYS A 72 -6.12 9.02 11.64
N ALA A 73 -6.68 10.22 11.81
CA ALA A 73 -6.05 11.26 12.62
C ALA A 73 -5.65 10.72 14.02
N GLY A 74 -4.43 11.04 14.45
CA GLY A 74 -3.81 10.54 15.68
C GLY A 74 -3.00 9.25 15.51
N GLU A 75 -3.09 8.57 14.36
CA GLU A 75 -2.37 7.32 14.12
C GLU A 75 -0.86 7.56 13.87
N LEU A 76 -0.04 6.64 14.37
CA LEU A 76 1.41 6.65 14.17
C LEU A 76 1.77 5.67 13.03
N ILE A 77 2.18 6.20 11.88
CA ILE A 77 2.57 5.40 10.71
C ILE A 77 4.02 4.91 10.83
N ILE A 78 4.90 5.78 11.33
CA ILE A 78 6.31 5.46 11.61
C ILE A 78 6.59 5.89 13.06
N GLY A 79 7.06 4.95 13.89
CA GLY A 79 7.48 5.24 15.26
C GLY A 79 8.99 5.42 15.35
N ASN A 80 9.49 6.07 16.42
CA ASN A 80 10.91 6.37 16.58
C ASN A 80 11.75 5.14 16.99
N GLY A 81 13.01 5.10 16.54
CA GLY A 81 14.01 4.11 16.95
C GLY A 81 13.77 2.66 16.53
N LYS A 82 12.81 2.38 15.63
CA LYS A 82 12.47 1.03 15.18
C LYS A 82 13.04 0.74 13.79
N MET A 83 13.23 -0.53 13.48
CA MET A 83 13.46 -0.94 12.10
C MET A 83 12.15 -0.81 11.32
N LEU A 84 12.26 -0.29 10.11
CA LEU A 84 11.14 -0.13 9.19
C LEU A 84 11.31 -1.09 8.01
N ASP A 85 10.22 -1.72 7.58
CA ASP A 85 10.17 -2.69 6.48
C ASP A 85 9.33 -2.19 5.30
N ARG A 86 8.84 -0.96 5.37
CA ARG A 86 7.93 -0.36 4.39
C ARG A 86 8.02 1.16 4.36
N MET A 87 7.78 1.73 3.18
CA MET A 87 7.64 3.17 2.96
C MET A 87 6.19 3.48 2.60
N TYR A 88 5.83 4.75 2.68
CA TYR A 88 4.46 5.19 2.49
C TYR A 88 4.38 6.37 1.52
N PHE A 89 3.54 6.23 0.50
CA PHE A 89 3.16 7.32 -0.38
C PHE A 89 1.84 7.90 0.07
N ILE A 90 1.83 9.14 0.53
CA ILE A 90 0.61 9.83 0.95
C ILE A 90 -0.14 10.27 -0.30
N LEU A 91 -1.37 9.82 -0.49
CA LEU A 91 -2.19 10.17 -1.66
C LEU A 91 -3.03 11.42 -1.39
N ASP A 92 -3.69 11.43 -0.24
CA ASP A 92 -4.55 12.50 0.26
C ASP A 92 -4.49 12.56 1.79
N GLY A 93 -4.84 13.70 2.37
CA GLY A 93 -4.79 13.96 3.80
C GLY A 93 -3.54 14.71 4.25
N GLN A 94 -3.20 14.59 5.54
CA GLN A 94 -2.09 15.31 6.14
C GLN A 94 -1.36 14.49 7.20
N ILE A 95 -0.04 14.55 7.15
CA ILE A 95 0.86 13.95 8.13
C ILE A 95 1.80 15.01 8.69
N GLU A 96 2.39 14.70 9.83
CA GLU A 96 3.44 15.47 10.47
C GLU A 96 4.64 14.57 10.76
N VAL A 97 5.82 15.08 10.43
CA VAL A 97 7.11 14.44 10.74
C VAL A 97 7.68 15.09 11.99
N TRP A 98 7.90 14.29 13.02
CA TRP A 98 8.36 14.72 14.32
C TRP A 98 9.74 14.16 14.62
N MET A 99 10.71 15.03 14.93
CA MET A 99 12.06 14.64 15.31
C MET A 99 12.44 15.31 16.62
N LYS A 100 12.89 14.52 17.60
CA LYS A 100 13.31 15.00 18.94
C LYS A 100 12.26 15.91 19.61
N GLY A 101 10.99 15.53 19.50
CA GLY A 101 9.85 16.25 20.11
C GLY A 101 9.42 17.53 19.39
N LYS A 102 10.00 17.85 18.23
CA LYS A 102 9.60 18.99 17.40
C LYS A 102 8.99 18.51 16.09
N CYS A 103 7.88 19.12 15.67
CA CYS A 103 7.38 18.95 14.31
C CYS A 103 8.32 19.68 13.36
N ILE A 104 9.00 18.93 12.49
CA ILE A 104 9.97 19.46 11.52
C ILE A 104 9.37 19.63 10.13
N GLU A 105 8.26 18.93 9.84
CA GLU A 105 7.59 19.00 8.55
C GLU A 105 6.10 18.65 8.70
N THR A 106 5.24 19.40 8.02
CA THR A 106 3.85 19.01 7.78
C THR A 106 3.70 18.73 6.28
N ALA A 107 3.45 17.47 5.94
CA ALA A 107 3.33 17.01 4.56
C ALA A 107 1.86 16.71 4.21
N THR A 108 1.52 16.92 2.95
CA THR A 108 0.19 16.63 2.38
C THR A 108 0.33 15.68 1.19
N GLY A 109 -0.73 15.40 0.45
CA GLY A 109 -0.72 14.46 -0.67
C GLY A 109 0.49 14.60 -1.60
N GLN A 110 0.91 13.47 -2.18
CA GLN A 110 2.10 13.28 -3.02
C GLN A 110 3.45 13.26 -2.30
N SER A 111 3.47 13.22 -0.96
CA SER A 111 4.69 13.03 -0.18
C SER A 111 5.05 11.55 -0.02
N LEU A 112 6.36 11.27 0.07
CA LEU A 112 6.94 9.99 0.45
C LEU A 112 7.52 10.10 1.87
N VAL A 113 7.36 9.04 2.66
CA VAL A 113 8.02 8.88 3.97
C VAL A 113 8.54 7.45 4.15
N GLY A 114 9.63 7.31 4.91
CA GLY A 114 10.33 6.04 5.14
C GLY A 114 11.45 5.76 4.12
N GLU A 115 11.58 6.58 3.08
CA GLU A 115 12.64 6.47 2.08
C GLU A 115 14.03 6.57 2.68
N PHE A 116 14.20 7.34 3.76
CA PHE A 116 15.46 7.44 4.48
C PHE A 116 15.90 6.07 5.03
N GLU A 117 15.01 5.39 5.78
CA GLU A 117 15.32 4.06 6.33
C GLU A 117 15.49 3.00 5.25
N TYR A 118 14.80 3.14 4.12
CA TYR A 118 14.99 2.27 2.96
C TYR A 118 16.39 2.38 2.36
N LEU A 119 16.91 3.61 2.21
CA LEU A 119 18.19 3.88 1.57
C LEU A 119 19.37 3.68 2.54
N GLU A 120 19.28 4.21 3.76
CA GLU A 120 20.35 4.19 4.76
C GLU A 120 20.43 2.83 5.48
N LYS A 121 19.36 2.02 5.45
CA LYS A 121 19.25 0.74 6.16
C LYS A 121 19.51 0.85 7.67
N GLY A 122 18.88 1.85 8.30
CA GLY A 122 19.01 2.16 9.72
C GLY A 122 17.69 2.20 10.48
N PRO A 123 17.73 2.39 11.82
CA PRO A 123 16.54 2.65 12.60
C PRO A 123 15.93 4.00 12.23
N THR A 124 14.62 4.11 12.39
CA THR A 124 13.86 5.34 12.16
C THR A 124 14.38 6.50 13.00
N THR A 125 14.63 7.64 12.38
CA THR A 125 15.15 8.84 13.06
C THR A 125 14.05 9.83 13.47
N ALA A 126 12.88 9.73 12.85
CA ALA A 126 11.71 10.57 13.08
C ALA A 126 10.45 9.72 13.25
N GLU A 127 9.41 10.33 13.81
CA GLU A 127 8.05 9.79 13.86
C GLU A 127 7.21 10.41 12.76
N VAL A 128 6.29 9.63 12.19
CA VAL A 128 5.28 10.14 11.26
C VAL A 128 3.91 9.91 11.84
N ARG A 129 3.22 11.01 12.13
CA ARG A 129 1.89 11.04 12.74
C ARG A 129 0.87 11.54 11.74
N VAL A 130 -0.31 10.94 11.74
CA VAL A 130 -1.44 11.37 10.91
C VAL A 130 -2.14 12.53 11.63
N SER A 131 -2.12 13.73 11.06
CA SER A 131 -2.80 14.89 11.64
C SER A 131 -4.21 15.11 11.09
N LYS A 132 -4.50 14.58 9.89
CA LYS A 132 -5.84 14.44 9.31
C LYS A 132 -5.94 13.07 8.64
N ASP A 133 -7.12 12.46 8.59
CA ASP A 133 -7.32 11.18 7.89
C ASP A 133 -6.59 11.15 6.54
N VAL A 134 -5.83 10.08 6.31
CA VAL A 134 -5.00 9.91 5.11
C VAL A 134 -5.38 8.65 4.35
N GLU A 135 -5.29 8.76 3.03
CA GLU A 135 -5.21 7.61 2.13
C GLU A 135 -3.76 7.49 1.65
N LEU A 136 -3.19 6.29 1.72
CA LEU A 136 -1.79 6.06 1.43
C LEU A 136 -1.56 4.72 0.72
N ILE A 137 -0.43 4.61 0.03
CA ILE A 137 0.09 3.34 -0.48
C ILE A 137 1.24 2.93 0.43
N GLU A 138 1.12 1.75 1.04
CA GLU A 138 2.26 1.08 1.67
C GLU A 138 3.06 0.33 0.62
N MET A 139 4.38 0.47 0.64
CA MET A 139 5.28 -0.33 -0.18
C MET A 139 6.27 -1.10 0.67
N ASN A 140 6.26 -2.42 0.56
CA ASN A 140 7.18 -3.29 1.28
C ASN A 140 8.60 -3.23 0.66
N TYR A 141 9.62 -3.08 1.50
CA TYR A 141 11.01 -2.92 1.07
C TYR A 141 11.56 -4.12 0.31
N VAL A 142 11.35 -5.32 0.85
CA VAL A 142 11.89 -6.56 0.28
C VAL A 142 11.23 -6.81 -1.07
N ALA A 143 9.89 -6.74 -1.13
CA ALA A 143 9.15 -6.95 -2.36
C ALA A 143 9.50 -5.91 -3.44
N LEU A 144 9.62 -4.63 -3.05
CA LEU A 144 10.01 -3.57 -3.98
C LEU A 144 11.44 -3.77 -4.49
N THR A 145 12.37 -4.12 -3.61
CA THR A 145 13.77 -4.42 -3.99
C THR A 145 13.81 -5.57 -4.99
N THR A 146 13.16 -6.69 -4.69
CA THR A 146 13.08 -7.86 -5.57
C THR A 146 12.43 -7.51 -6.92
N LEU A 147 11.41 -6.65 -6.93
CA LEU A 147 10.80 -6.17 -8.17
C LEU A 147 11.79 -5.35 -9.00
N MET A 148 12.53 -4.43 -8.38
CA MET A 148 13.51 -3.59 -9.06
C MET A 148 14.70 -4.40 -9.57
N GLU A 149 15.13 -5.46 -8.87
CA GLU A 149 16.14 -6.39 -9.37
C GLU A 149 15.68 -7.12 -10.63
N LYS A 150 14.40 -7.54 -10.67
CA LYS A 150 13.81 -8.20 -11.84
C LYS A 150 13.51 -7.24 -12.99
N GLN A 151 13.19 -5.98 -12.68
CA GLN A 151 12.85 -4.93 -13.64
C GLN A 151 13.66 -3.64 -13.35
N PRO A 152 14.96 -3.60 -13.69
CA PRO A 152 15.87 -2.52 -13.27
C PRO A 152 15.46 -1.12 -13.68
N ARG A 153 14.69 -0.98 -14.77
CA ARG A 153 14.19 0.33 -15.21
C ARG A 153 13.25 0.96 -14.17
N ILE A 154 12.45 0.15 -13.47
CA ILE A 154 11.59 0.63 -12.39
C ILE A 154 12.45 1.27 -11.30
N GLY A 155 13.53 0.59 -10.90
CA GLY A 155 14.45 1.12 -9.90
C GLY A 155 15.14 2.42 -10.34
N TYR A 156 15.60 2.48 -11.60
CA TYR A 156 16.18 3.71 -12.15
C TYR A 156 15.20 4.90 -12.08
N VAL A 157 13.95 4.71 -12.53
CA VAL A 157 12.93 5.77 -12.52
C VAL A 157 12.61 6.16 -11.08
N LEU A 158 12.34 5.20 -10.21
CA LEU A 158 11.93 5.46 -8.83
C LEU A 158 13.04 6.19 -8.04
N MET A 159 14.27 5.68 -8.09
CA MET A 159 15.40 6.31 -7.38
C MET A 159 15.69 7.72 -7.90
N ARG A 160 15.53 7.95 -9.21
CA ARG A 160 15.67 9.29 -9.80
C ARG A 160 14.61 10.25 -9.25
N GLU A 161 13.36 9.81 -9.12
CA GLU A 161 12.29 10.67 -8.61
C GLU A 161 12.39 10.88 -7.09
N ILE A 162 12.87 9.90 -6.32
CA ILE A 162 13.23 10.09 -4.90
C ILE A 162 14.33 11.13 -4.76
N ALA A 163 15.43 11.00 -5.52
CA ALA A 163 16.52 11.98 -5.45
C ALA A 163 16.07 13.41 -5.79
N LYS A 164 15.16 13.57 -6.77
CA LYS A 164 14.56 14.87 -7.07
C LYS A 164 13.68 15.41 -5.94
N SER A 165 12.90 14.54 -5.30
CA SER A 165 12.08 14.86 -4.12
C SER A 165 12.96 15.46 -3.02
N GLU A 166 14.08 14.83 -2.70
CA GLU A 166 14.97 15.27 -1.63
C GLU A 166 15.62 16.63 -1.93
N ILE A 167 15.99 16.87 -3.19
CA ILE A 167 16.49 18.18 -3.61
C ILE A 167 15.43 19.27 -3.36
N GLN A 168 14.16 19.00 -3.72
CA GLN A 168 13.08 19.97 -3.50
C GLN A 168 12.87 20.25 -2.01
N ARG A 169 12.93 19.23 -1.16
CA ARG A 169 12.83 19.38 0.31
C ARG A 169 13.97 20.22 0.87
N ILE A 170 15.22 19.94 0.47
CA ILE A 170 16.41 20.68 0.93
C ILE A 170 16.31 22.17 0.55
N LEU A 171 15.87 22.45 -0.68
CA LEU A 171 15.70 23.82 -1.16
C LEU A 171 14.57 24.55 -0.43
N ALA A 172 13.49 23.86 -0.06
CA ALA A 172 12.40 24.46 0.70
C ALA A 172 12.79 24.76 2.16
N ASN A 173 13.63 23.92 2.78
CA ASN A 173 14.03 24.07 4.17
C ASN A 173 15.27 24.98 4.39
N ASN A 174 15.95 25.39 3.32
CA ASN A 174 17.04 26.39 3.36
C ASN A 174 16.75 27.56 2.39
N PRO A 175 15.74 28.40 2.68
CA PRO A 175 15.51 29.60 1.87
C PRO A 175 16.73 30.52 1.95
N LYS A 176 17.14 31.06 0.79
CA LYS A 176 18.24 32.02 0.67
C LYS A 176 18.02 33.28 1.49
#